data_AF-A0A287D350-F1
#
_entry.id   AF-A0A287D350-F1
#
_cell.length_a   1.000
_cell.length_b   1.000
_cell.length_c   1.000
_cell.angle_alpha   90.00
_cell.angle_beta   90.00
_cell.angle_gamma   90.00
#
_symmetry.space_group_name_H-M   'P 1'
#
loop_
_entity.id
_entity.type
_entity.pdbx_description
1 polymer ?
#
loop_
_entity_poly.entity_id
_entity_poly.type
_entity_poly.pdbx_seq_one_letter_code
_entity_poly.pdbx_strand_id
1 'polypeptide(L)'
;MDKEVRSTILFNAYKKEVFTTNNGYKSMQKRLRCNWKIQNLKDEITSEKLIGVKLWITAGPREKFTAAEFEVLKKYLDNGGDILVMLGEGGETRFDTNINFLLEEYGIMVNNDAVVRNVYYKYFHPKEALVSNGVLNREISRAAGKTVPGIIDDESSGNNAQALTFVYPFGATLSVMKPAVAVLSTGSVCFPLNRPILAFYHSKNQGGKLAVLGSCHMFSDQYLDKEENSKIM
;
A
#
# COMPACT_ATOMS: atom_id res chain seq x y z
N MET A 1 18.28 -26.00 6.52
CA MET A 1 16.85 -25.72 6.32
C MET A 1 16.74 -24.86 5.07
N ASP A 2 16.45 -25.48 3.93
CA ASP A 2 16.24 -24.76 2.68
C ASP A 2 15.07 -23.80 2.87
N LYS A 3 15.31 -22.49 2.75
CA LYS A 3 14.23 -21.52 2.66
C LYS A 3 13.48 -21.85 1.37
N GLU A 4 12.27 -22.39 1.48
CA GLU A 4 11.36 -22.50 0.33
C GLU A 4 11.37 -21.18 -0.44
N VAL A 5 11.75 -21.23 -1.72
CA VAL A 5 11.86 -20.04 -2.55
C VAL A 5 10.45 -19.52 -2.84
N ARG A 6 9.96 -18.64 -1.96
CA ARG A 6 8.72 -17.90 -2.17
C ARG A 6 8.90 -16.98 -3.37
N SER A 7 8.27 -17.32 -4.49
CA SER A 7 8.45 -16.67 -5.79
C SER A 7 7.13 -16.21 -6.43
N THR A 8 6.01 -16.35 -5.69
CA THR A 8 4.67 -16.03 -6.19
C THR A 8 4.09 -14.80 -5.50
N ILE A 9 3.52 -13.88 -6.29
CA ILE A 9 2.65 -12.79 -5.81
C ILE A 9 1.20 -13.20 -6.09
N LEU A 10 0.38 -13.18 -5.04
CA LEU A 10 -1.02 -13.59 -5.10
C LEU A 10 -1.93 -12.37 -4.94
N PHE A 11 -2.69 -12.07 -5.99
CA PHE A 11 -3.74 -11.05 -5.92
C PHE A 11 -5.04 -11.68 -5.48
N ASN A 12 -5.71 -11.07 -4.52
CA ASN A 12 -7.04 -11.46 -4.09
C ASN A 12 -8.11 -10.95 -5.07
N ALA A 13 -9.09 -11.78 -5.40
CA ALA A 13 -10.20 -11.40 -6.27
C ALA A 13 -11.58 -11.92 -5.81
N TYR A 14 -11.64 -12.71 -4.74
CA TYR A 14 -12.90 -13.32 -4.29
C TYR A 14 -13.71 -12.44 -3.33
N LYS A 15 -13.14 -11.35 -2.80
CA LYS A 15 -13.86 -10.36 -1.96
C LYS A 15 -14.35 -9.18 -2.78
N LYS A 16 -14.66 -9.41 -4.06
CA LYS A 16 -15.11 -8.41 -5.04
C LYS A 16 -14.19 -7.18 -5.13
N GLU A 17 -12.89 -7.39 -5.09
CA GLU A 17 -11.88 -6.33 -5.23
C GLU A 17 -12.18 -5.37 -6.39
N VAL A 18 -11.94 -4.08 -6.17
CA VAL A 18 -12.04 -3.06 -7.22
C VAL A 18 -11.03 -3.34 -8.34
N PHE A 19 -9.79 -3.66 -7.96
CA PHE A 19 -8.72 -3.97 -8.90
C PHE A 19 -8.23 -5.40 -8.74
N THR A 20 -8.01 -6.06 -9.86
CA THR A 20 -7.48 -7.43 -9.92
C THR A 20 -6.45 -7.52 -11.03
N THR A 21 -5.80 -8.67 -11.18
CA THR A 21 -4.91 -8.93 -12.32
C THR A 21 -5.59 -8.79 -13.69
N ASN A 22 -6.91 -8.96 -13.74
CA ASN A 22 -7.69 -8.81 -14.98
C ASN A 22 -8.24 -7.38 -15.17
N ASN A 23 -8.34 -6.59 -14.10
CA ASN A 23 -8.98 -5.28 -14.11
C ASN A 23 -8.11 -4.22 -13.42
N GLY A 24 -7.62 -3.26 -14.21
CA GLY A 24 -6.98 -2.03 -13.75
C GLY A 24 -5.52 -2.14 -13.26
N TYR A 25 -4.94 -3.33 -13.12
CA TYR A 25 -3.53 -3.55 -12.73
C TYR A 25 -2.68 -4.23 -13.81
N LYS A 26 -3.00 -4.06 -15.09
CA LYS A 26 -2.23 -4.67 -16.18
C LYS A 26 -0.79 -4.14 -16.23
N SER A 27 -0.58 -2.84 -16.00
CA SER A 27 0.73 -2.20 -15.96
C SER A 27 1.56 -2.65 -14.75
N MET A 28 0.95 -2.71 -13.56
CA MET A 28 1.58 -3.25 -12.35
C MET A 28 1.98 -4.72 -12.56
N GLN A 29 1.08 -5.52 -13.13
CA GLN A 29 1.33 -6.92 -13.44
C GLN A 29 2.50 -7.09 -14.42
N LYS A 30 2.56 -6.29 -15.48
CA LYS A 30 3.65 -6.32 -16.47
C LYS A 30 5.01 -6.08 -15.82
N ARG A 31 5.10 -5.12 -14.89
CA ARG A 31 6.35 -4.79 -14.17
C ARG A 31 6.77 -5.91 -13.21
N LEU A 32 5.81 -6.50 -12.49
CA LEU A 32 6.08 -7.56 -11.52
C LEU A 32 6.43 -8.90 -12.16
N ARG A 33 5.89 -9.22 -13.35
CA ARG A 33 6.15 -10.48 -14.07
C ARG A 33 7.62 -10.70 -14.43
N CYS A 34 8.45 -9.65 -14.46
CA CYS A 34 9.87 -9.76 -14.72
C CYS A 34 10.60 -10.61 -13.67
N ASN A 35 10.14 -10.55 -12.41
CA ASN A 35 10.83 -11.19 -11.27
C ASN A 35 9.95 -12.19 -10.51
N TRP A 36 8.62 -12.13 -10.68
CA TRP A 36 7.68 -12.87 -9.87
C TRP A 36 6.63 -13.60 -10.70
N LYS A 37 6.23 -14.78 -10.25
CA LYS A 37 5.04 -15.46 -10.76
C LYS A 37 3.80 -14.78 -10.19
N ILE A 38 2.86 -14.39 -11.04
CA ILE A 38 1.64 -13.72 -10.60
C ILE A 38 0.46 -14.67 -10.71
N GLN A 39 -0.28 -14.82 -9.62
CA GLN A 39 -1.49 -15.63 -9.53
C GLN A 39 -2.66 -14.82 -8.99
N ASN A 40 -3.88 -15.29 -9.27
CA ASN A 40 -5.11 -14.68 -8.81
C ASN A 40 -5.89 -15.67 -7.95
N LEU A 41 -6.32 -15.26 -6.77
CA LEU A 41 -7.08 -16.05 -5.82
C LEU A 41 -8.58 -15.78 -6.01
N LYS A 42 -9.31 -16.79 -6.50
CA LYS A 42 -10.75 -16.67 -6.82
C LYS A 42 -11.69 -17.36 -5.82
N ASP A 43 -11.15 -18.17 -4.92
CA ASP A 43 -11.92 -18.84 -3.87
C ASP A 43 -11.32 -18.51 -2.50
N GLU A 44 -12.02 -18.95 -1.45
CA GLU A 44 -11.67 -18.69 -0.06
C GLU A 44 -10.18 -18.93 0.24
N ILE A 45 -9.63 -18.04 1.08
CA ILE A 45 -8.23 -18.06 1.48
C ILE A 45 -8.00 -19.16 2.51
N THR A 46 -7.01 -20.02 2.23
CA THR A 46 -6.59 -21.08 3.13
C THR A 46 -5.07 -21.06 3.27
N SER A 47 -4.55 -21.61 4.37
CA SER A 47 -3.11 -21.69 4.60
C SER A 47 -2.38 -22.45 3.48
N GLU A 48 -3.03 -23.46 2.89
CA GLU A 48 -2.48 -24.25 1.78
C GLU A 48 -2.26 -23.41 0.51
N LYS A 49 -3.20 -22.52 0.18
CA LYS A 49 -3.09 -21.63 -0.99
C LYS A 49 -2.01 -20.55 -0.82
N LEU A 50 -1.56 -20.30 0.41
CA LEU A 50 -0.51 -19.33 0.72
C LEU A 50 0.89 -19.96 0.74
N ILE A 51 1.01 -21.28 0.56
CA ILE A 51 2.29 -21.97 0.44
C ILE A 51 3.02 -21.48 -0.82
N GLY A 52 4.30 -21.11 -0.68
CA GLY A 52 5.11 -20.56 -1.77
C GLY A 52 4.78 -19.11 -2.21
N VAL A 53 3.80 -18.47 -1.58
CA VAL A 53 3.42 -17.07 -1.84
C VAL A 53 4.31 -16.14 -1.03
N LYS A 54 5.01 -15.22 -1.71
CA LYS A 54 5.83 -14.19 -1.07
C LYS A 54 4.99 -13.01 -0.59
N LEU A 55 4.04 -12.57 -1.41
CA LEU A 55 3.23 -11.38 -1.17
C LEU A 55 1.76 -11.67 -1.54
N TRP A 56 0.86 -11.45 -0.58
CA TRP A 56 -0.58 -11.41 -0.81
C TRP A 56 -1.06 -9.96 -0.92
N ILE A 57 -1.90 -9.67 -1.92
CA ILE A 57 -2.38 -8.32 -2.22
C ILE A 57 -3.90 -8.32 -2.27
N THR A 58 -4.56 -7.43 -1.53
CA THR A 58 -5.97 -7.09 -1.74
C THR A 58 -6.13 -5.62 -2.11
N ALA A 59 -6.89 -5.36 -3.17
CA ALA A 59 -6.97 -4.06 -3.81
C ALA A 59 -8.41 -3.55 -3.88
N GLY A 60 -8.82 -2.90 -2.80
CA GLY A 60 -10.17 -2.41 -2.60
C GLY A 60 -11.17 -3.55 -2.39
N PRO A 61 -11.01 -4.41 -1.36
CA PRO A 61 -11.99 -5.45 -1.07
C PRO A 61 -13.36 -4.82 -0.78
N ARG A 62 -14.43 -5.41 -1.31
CA ARG A 62 -15.82 -4.94 -1.18
C ARG A 62 -16.77 -5.97 -0.55
N GLU A 63 -16.20 -6.90 0.19
CA GLU A 63 -16.92 -7.84 1.02
C GLU A 63 -16.20 -8.01 2.35
N LYS A 64 -16.95 -8.49 3.34
CA LYS A 64 -16.44 -8.74 4.69
C LYS A 64 -15.63 -10.03 4.72
N PHE A 65 -14.56 -10.00 5.48
CA PHE A 65 -13.75 -11.14 5.85
C PHE A 65 -14.33 -11.83 7.08
N THR A 66 -14.21 -13.16 7.13
CA THR A 66 -14.58 -13.96 8.29
C THR A 66 -13.42 -14.01 9.30
N ALA A 67 -13.73 -14.37 10.54
CA ALA A 67 -12.70 -14.56 11.56
C ALA A 67 -11.67 -15.62 11.16
N ALA A 68 -12.10 -16.69 10.47
CA ALA A 68 -11.21 -17.74 10.00
C ALA A 68 -10.20 -17.22 8.95
N GLU A 69 -10.65 -16.37 8.03
CA GLU A 69 -9.78 -15.75 7.02
C GLU A 69 -8.74 -14.83 7.66
N PHE A 70 -9.14 -14.05 8.69
CA PHE A 70 -8.18 -13.24 9.45
C PHE A 70 -7.14 -14.09 10.17
N GLU A 71 -7.53 -15.19 10.81
CA GLU A 71 -6.59 -16.10 11.47
C GLU A 71 -5.59 -16.71 10.47
N VAL A 72 -6.01 -17.02 9.24
CA VAL A 72 -5.11 -17.47 8.17
C VAL A 72 -4.11 -16.37 7.80
N LEU A 73 -4.58 -15.12 7.61
CA LEU A 73 -3.71 -13.99 7.26
C LEU A 73 -2.69 -13.65 8.35
N LYS A 74 -3.10 -13.69 9.62
CA LYS A 74 -2.22 -13.47 10.77
C LYS A 74 -1.12 -14.53 10.82
N LYS A 75 -1.50 -15.81 10.74
CA LYS A 75 -0.53 -16.92 10.67
C LYS A 75 0.41 -16.80 9.48
N TYR A 76 -0.10 -16.36 8.33
CA TYR A 76 0.72 -16.13 7.14
C TYR A 76 1.76 -15.03 7.37
N LEU A 77 1.37 -13.89 7.96
CA LEU A 77 2.27 -12.80 8.29
C LEU A 77 3.30 -13.22 9.35
N ASP A 78 2.87 -13.94 10.38
CA ASP A 78 3.73 -14.46 11.45
C ASP A 78 4.74 -15.49 10.94
N ASN A 79 4.41 -16.22 9.88
CA ASN A 79 5.31 -17.14 9.17
C ASN A 79 6.22 -16.42 8.14
N GLY A 80 6.32 -15.09 8.20
CA GLY A 80 7.19 -14.28 7.35
C GLY A 80 6.62 -13.97 5.95
N GLY A 81 5.32 -14.21 5.74
CA GLY A 81 4.61 -13.77 4.54
C GLY A 81 4.52 -12.25 4.48
N ASP A 82 4.35 -11.68 3.29
CA ASP A 82 4.15 -10.25 3.12
C ASP A 82 2.71 -9.96 2.70
N ILE A 83 2.11 -8.89 3.22
CA ILE A 83 0.75 -8.47 2.92
C ILE A 83 0.76 -7.02 2.44
N LEU A 84 0.05 -6.76 1.34
CA LEU A 84 -0.28 -5.41 0.88
C LEU A 84 -1.80 -5.24 0.86
N VAL A 85 -2.31 -4.36 1.71
CA VAL A 85 -3.72 -3.96 1.72
C VAL A 85 -3.84 -2.58 1.10
N MET A 86 -4.72 -2.45 0.12
CA MET A 86 -5.03 -1.14 -0.47
C MET A 86 -6.52 -0.90 -0.42
N LEU A 87 -6.95 0.24 0.10
CA LEU A 87 -8.34 0.70 0.10
C LEU A 87 -8.47 2.00 -0.70
N GLY A 88 -9.63 2.62 -0.71
CA GLY A 88 -9.84 3.92 -1.35
C GLY A 88 -10.58 4.89 -0.45
N GLU A 89 -10.97 6.02 -1.04
CA GLU A 89 -11.77 7.04 -0.37
C GLU A 89 -13.05 6.51 0.25
N GLY A 90 -13.46 7.11 1.37
CA GLY A 90 -14.59 6.67 2.18
C GLY A 90 -14.31 5.42 3.01
N GLY A 91 -13.08 4.87 2.94
CA GLY A 91 -12.60 3.79 3.79
C GLY A 91 -13.49 2.55 3.75
N GLU A 92 -13.55 1.86 4.88
CA GLU A 92 -14.38 0.65 5.01
C GLU A 92 -15.86 0.91 4.84
N THR A 93 -16.35 2.08 5.27
CA THR A 93 -17.78 2.40 5.23
C THR A 93 -18.27 2.43 3.78
N ARG A 94 -17.47 3.00 2.87
CA ARG A 94 -17.83 3.05 1.44
C ARG A 94 -17.58 1.72 0.73
N PHE A 95 -16.57 0.97 1.16
CA PHE A 95 -16.22 -0.31 0.54
C PHE A 95 -17.07 -1.48 1.07
N ASP A 96 -17.81 -1.32 2.17
CA ASP A 96 -18.57 -2.38 2.85
C ASP A 96 -17.71 -3.61 3.17
N THR A 97 -16.54 -3.35 3.76
CA THR A 97 -15.61 -4.37 4.25
C THR A 97 -15.31 -4.16 5.73
N ASN A 98 -14.52 -5.04 6.32
CA ASN A 98 -14.17 -5.07 7.74
C ASN A 98 -12.66 -5.36 7.95
N ILE A 99 -11.84 -5.00 6.97
CA ILE A 99 -10.38 -5.21 6.97
C ILE A 99 -9.64 -4.50 8.12
N ASN A 100 -10.15 -3.40 8.68
CA ASN A 100 -9.57 -2.71 9.83
C ASN A 100 -9.54 -3.60 11.06
N PHE A 101 -10.43 -4.59 11.21
CA PHE A 101 -10.32 -5.58 12.27
C PHE A 101 -8.96 -6.31 12.26
N LEU A 102 -8.38 -6.54 11.07
CA LEU A 102 -7.03 -7.07 10.93
C LEU A 102 -5.97 -5.98 11.14
N LEU A 103 -6.15 -4.81 10.53
CA LEU A 103 -5.11 -3.78 10.48
C LEU A 103 -4.87 -3.12 11.85
N GLU A 104 -5.92 -2.97 12.66
CA GLU A 104 -5.84 -2.34 13.98
C GLU A 104 -4.93 -3.10 14.93
N GLU A 105 -4.86 -4.44 14.82
CA GLU A 105 -3.93 -5.29 15.59
C GLU A 105 -2.46 -4.95 15.31
N TYR A 106 -2.18 -4.38 14.14
CA TYR A 106 -0.85 -3.92 13.73
C TYR A 106 -0.66 -2.41 13.88
N GLY A 107 -1.65 -1.70 14.45
CA GLY A 107 -1.62 -0.25 14.68
C GLY A 107 -1.91 0.59 13.44
N ILE A 108 -2.65 0.06 12.46
CA ILE A 108 -3.05 0.78 11.24
C ILE A 108 -4.56 0.74 11.10
N MET A 109 -5.20 1.84 10.71
CA MET A 109 -6.62 1.88 10.40
C MET A 109 -6.85 2.80 9.19
N VAL A 110 -7.66 2.36 8.22
CA VAL A 110 -8.07 3.20 7.09
C VAL A 110 -9.26 4.07 7.52
N ASN A 111 -9.12 5.39 7.39
CA ASN A 111 -10.15 6.33 7.79
C ASN A 111 -11.28 6.41 6.75
N ASN A 112 -12.47 6.82 7.18
CA ASN A 112 -13.64 7.01 6.31
C ASN A 112 -13.69 8.45 5.75
N ASP A 113 -12.59 8.89 5.14
CA ASP A 113 -12.44 10.23 4.57
C ASP A 113 -11.99 10.19 3.10
N ALA A 114 -11.77 11.36 2.49
CA ALA A 114 -11.25 11.47 1.14
C ALA A 114 -10.22 12.60 1.09
N VAL A 115 -9.07 12.31 0.51
CA VAL A 115 -8.03 13.31 0.27
C VAL A 115 -8.40 14.12 -0.95
N VAL A 116 -8.40 15.45 -0.80
CA VAL A 116 -8.64 16.42 -1.87
C VAL A 116 -7.46 17.37 -1.97
N ARG A 117 -7.21 17.89 -3.16
CA ARG A 117 -6.26 18.99 -3.34
C ARG A 117 -6.84 20.32 -2.84
N ASN A 118 -5.98 21.24 -2.41
CA ASN A 118 -6.39 22.60 -2.03
C ASN A 118 -6.58 23.54 -3.23
N VAL A 119 -5.81 23.36 -4.30
CA VAL A 119 -5.81 24.23 -5.48
C VAL A 119 -5.87 23.38 -6.74
N TYR A 120 -6.56 23.85 -7.77
CA TYR A 120 -6.57 23.21 -9.07
C TYR A 120 -5.16 23.13 -9.67
N TYR A 121 -4.76 21.93 -10.09
CA TYR A 121 -3.45 21.70 -10.71
C TYR A 121 -3.41 20.39 -11.50
N LYS A 122 -3.13 20.46 -12.81
CA LYS A 122 -2.88 19.35 -13.76
C LYS A 122 -4.01 18.33 -13.99
N TYR A 123 -4.60 17.78 -12.93
CA TYR A 123 -5.65 16.75 -12.97
C TYR A 123 -7.04 17.38 -12.84
N PHE A 124 -8.08 16.76 -13.41
CA PHE A 124 -9.41 17.37 -13.47
C PHE A 124 -10.19 17.22 -12.16
N HIS A 125 -10.16 16.03 -11.54
CA HIS A 125 -11.03 15.73 -10.41
C HIS A 125 -10.35 16.10 -9.08
N PRO A 126 -10.96 16.86 -8.15
CA PRO A 126 -10.30 17.34 -6.93
C PRO A 126 -9.59 16.26 -6.08
N LYS A 127 -10.10 15.03 -6.12
CA LYS A 127 -9.53 13.84 -5.43
C LYS A 127 -8.35 13.17 -6.14
N GLU A 128 -7.97 13.62 -7.33
CA GLU A 128 -6.68 13.30 -7.95
C GLU A 128 -5.62 14.23 -7.34
N ALA A 129 -5.30 14.00 -6.07
CA ALA A 129 -4.46 14.89 -5.28
C ALA A 129 -2.98 14.71 -5.67
N LEU A 130 -2.31 15.79 -6.06
CA LEU A 130 -0.88 15.77 -6.33
C LEU A 130 -0.12 16.09 -5.04
N VAL A 131 0.70 15.15 -4.57
CA VAL A 131 1.50 15.30 -3.35
C VAL A 131 2.96 15.46 -3.73
N SER A 132 3.55 16.60 -3.39
CA SER A 132 4.95 16.93 -3.70
C SER A 132 5.86 16.99 -2.47
N ASN A 133 5.30 16.90 -1.25
CA ASN A 133 6.06 16.94 0.00
C ASN A 133 5.55 15.92 1.03
N GLY A 134 5.23 14.72 0.56
CA GLY A 134 4.59 13.66 1.36
C GLY A 134 5.54 12.60 1.92
N VAL A 135 6.85 12.67 1.67
CA VAL A 135 7.77 11.59 2.10
C VAL A 135 8.10 11.74 3.59
N LEU A 136 7.73 10.76 4.43
CA LEU A 136 7.99 10.79 5.87
C LEU A 136 9.26 10.03 6.28
N ASN A 137 9.72 9.08 5.46
CA ASN A 137 10.91 8.28 5.73
C ASN A 137 11.93 8.42 4.60
N ARG A 138 13.15 8.85 4.93
CA ARG A 138 14.25 9.09 3.97
C ARG A 138 14.67 7.86 3.17
N GLU A 139 14.44 6.65 3.70
CA GLU A 139 14.73 5.41 2.99
C GLU A 139 13.83 5.23 1.76
N ILE A 140 12.64 5.85 1.73
CA ILE A 140 11.78 5.87 0.54
C ILE A 140 12.45 6.66 -0.60
N SER A 141 13.00 7.83 -0.29
CA SER A 141 13.74 8.66 -1.26
C SER A 141 14.96 7.92 -1.80
N ARG A 142 15.70 7.24 -0.91
CA ARG A 142 16.86 6.43 -1.28
C ARG A 142 16.46 5.26 -2.19
N ALA A 143 15.41 4.51 -1.84
CA ALA A 143 14.90 3.40 -2.64
C ALA A 143 14.42 3.86 -4.03
N ALA A 144 13.85 5.06 -4.12
CA ALA A 144 13.43 5.68 -5.38
C ALA A 144 14.59 6.24 -6.24
N GLY A 145 15.85 6.08 -5.81
CA GLY A 145 17.03 6.58 -6.50
C GLY A 145 17.18 8.10 -6.46
N LYS A 146 16.49 8.77 -5.53
CA LYS A 146 16.63 10.21 -5.30
C LYS A 146 17.75 10.44 -4.30
N THR A 147 18.99 10.39 -4.78
CA THR A 147 20.15 10.85 -4.00
C THR A 147 20.06 12.38 -3.89
N VAL A 148 20.25 12.90 -2.68
CA VAL A 148 20.39 14.36 -2.49
C VAL A 148 21.84 14.71 -2.84
N PRO A 149 22.11 15.44 -3.94
CA PRO A 149 23.48 15.83 -4.28
C PRO A 149 24.02 16.75 -3.19
N GLY A 150 25.17 16.40 -2.59
CA GLY A 150 25.82 17.20 -1.53
C GLY A 150 25.84 16.57 -0.13
N ILE A 151 25.26 15.38 0.05
CA ILE A 151 25.28 14.65 1.33
C ILE A 151 26.30 13.50 1.24
N ILE A 152 27.57 13.85 1.43
CA ILE A 152 28.62 12.90 1.80
C ILE A 152 28.49 12.72 3.32
N ASP A 153 28.27 11.50 3.78
CA ASP A 153 28.49 11.02 5.16
C ASP A 153 28.38 12.05 6.31
N ASP A 154 27.22 12.66 6.48
CA ASP A 154 26.90 13.36 7.72
C ASP A 154 25.58 12.82 8.29
N GLU A 155 25.68 12.09 9.40
CA GLU A 155 24.57 11.45 10.15
C GLU A 155 23.46 12.44 10.57
N SER A 156 23.69 13.74 10.37
CA SER A 156 22.83 14.87 10.68
C SER A 156 21.88 15.30 9.54
N SER A 157 21.85 14.58 8.42
CA SER A 157 21.01 14.92 7.26
C SER A 157 19.52 14.53 7.43
N GLY A 158 18.68 15.55 7.62
CA GLY A 158 17.22 15.42 7.79
C GLY A 158 16.50 14.80 6.57
N ASN A 159 15.28 14.31 6.79
CA ASN A 159 14.44 13.72 5.75
C ASN A 159 14.00 14.80 4.72
N ASN A 160 14.31 14.60 3.43
CA ASN A 160 13.80 15.46 2.36
C ASN A 160 12.37 15.05 1.97
N ALA A 161 11.39 15.66 2.62
CA ALA A 161 9.97 15.39 2.35
C ALA A 161 9.55 15.66 0.89
N GLN A 162 10.28 16.53 0.19
CA GLN A 162 10.04 16.94 -1.20
C GLN A 162 10.75 16.08 -2.26
N ALA A 163 11.41 14.98 -1.85
CA ALA A 163 12.19 14.17 -2.76
C ALA A 163 11.39 13.50 -3.88
N LEU A 164 10.09 13.26 -3.66
CA LEU A 164 9.21 12.56 -4.59
C LEU A 164 7.90 13.32 -4.76
N THR A 165 7.47 13.42 -6.02
CA THR A 165 6.13 13.92 -6.38
C THR A 165 5.29 12.79 -6.96
N PHE A 166 4.13 12.55 -6.39
CA PHE A 166 3.24 11.45 -6.78
C PHE A 166 1.77 11.88 -6.76
N VAL A 167 0.94 11.22 -7.57
CA VAL A 167 -0.51 11.42 -7.55
C VAL A 167 -1.12 10.41 -6.60
N TYR A 168 -1.97 10.90 -5.70
CA TYR A 168 -2.74 10.13 -4.74
C TYR A 168 -4.25 10.23 -5.07
N PRO A 169 -4.73 9.45 -6.05
CA PRO A 169 -6.09 9.55 -6.56
C PRO A 169 -7.11 8.80 -5.67
N PHE A 170 -8.24 9.43 -5.38
CA PHE A 170 -9.40 8.80 -4.72
C PHE A 170 -9.03 7.99 -3.46
N GLY A 171 -8.12 8.53 -2.66
CA GLY A 171 -7.60 7.86 -1.48
C GLY A 171 -8.18 8.38 -0.18
N ALA A 172 -8.19 7.52 0.84
CA ALA A 172 -8.44 7.87 2.24
C ALA A 172 -7.12 8.11 2.98
N THR A 173 -7.17 8.67 4.17
CA THR A 173 -6.01 8.74 5.08
C THR A 173 -5.94 7.53 6.00
N LEU A 174 -4.82 7.35 6.67
CA LEU A 174 -4.57 6.29 7.64
C LEU A 174 -4.38 6.88 9.03
N SER A 175 -4.96 6.23 10.04
CA SER A 175 -4.58 6.38 11.43
C SER A 175 -3.49 5.35 11.74
N VAL A 176 -2.33 5.81 12.23
CA VAL A 176 -1.15 4.97 12.42
C VAL A 176 -0.59 5.17 13.82
N MET A 177 -0.39 4.07 14.54
CA MET A 177 0.23 4.02 15.85
C MET A 177 1.23 2.87 15.93
N LYS A 178 2.10 2.88 16.95
CA LYS A 178 3.04 1.77 17.18
C LYS A 178 2.23 0.47 17.36
N PRO A 179 2.67 -0.65 16.77
CA PRO A 179 4.01 -0.89 16.22
C PRO A 179 4.25 -0.45 14.76
N ALA A 180 3.23 -0.01 14.02
CA ALA A 180 3.38 0.47 12.65
C ALA A 180 4.05 1.83 12.55
N VAL A 181 4.54 2.15 11.36
CA VAL A 181 5.24 3.39 11.02
C VAL A 181 4.65 3.98 9.73
N ALA A 182 4.26 5.24 9.78
CA ALA A 182 3.83 5.99 8.59
C ALA A 182 5.05 6.36 7.73
N VAL A 183 4.96 6.15 6.42
CA VAL A 183 6.07 6.42 5.48
C VAL A 183 5.72 7.43 4.39
N LEU A 184 4.44 7.61 4.07
CA LEU A 184 3.96 8.72 3.23
C LEU A 184 2.80 9.45 3.91
N SER A 185 2.67 10.75 3.61
CA SER A 185 1.57 11.61 4.03
C SER A 185 0.91 12.34 2.86
N THR A 186 -0.23 12.98 3.12
CA THR A 186 -0.92 13.91 2.20
C THR A 186 -0.13 15.18 1.89
N GLY A 187 0.97 15.45 2.61
CA GLY A 187 1.75 16.67 2.47
C GLY A 187 1.01 17.93 2.94
N SER A 188 1.55 19.09 2.59
CA SER A 188 1.03 20.39 3.02
C SER A 188 0.08 21.07 2.03
N VAL A 189 -0.22 20.42 0.91
CA VAL A 189 -1.01 20.99 -0.20
C VAL A 189 -2.31 20.22 -0.48
N CYS A 190 -2.57 19.18 0.30
CA CYS A 190 -3.82 18.40 0.24
C CYS A 190 -4.54 18.47 1.59
N PHE A 191 -5.87 18.33 1.55
CA PHE A 191 -6.70 18.24 2.73
C PHE A 191 -7.19 16.80 2.93
N PRO A 192 -7.12 16.24 4.16
CA PRO A 192 -6.53 16.83 5.35
C PRO A 192 -4.99 16.91 5.29
N LEU A 193 -4.41 17.94 5.91
CA LEU A 193 -2.97 18.23 5.84
C LEU A 193 -2.14 17.23 6.67
N ASN A 194 -0.98 16.84 6.15
CA ASN A 194 0.04 16.04 6.85
C ASN A 194 -0.49 14.75 7.52
N ARG A 195 -1.52 14.12 6.93
CA ARG A 195 -2.07 12.86 7.43
C ARG A 195 -1.40 11.66 6.74
N PRO A 196 -1.12 10.55 7.46
CA PRO A 196 -0.55 9.36 6.84
C PRO A 196 -1.43 8.80 5.71
N ILE A 197 -0.80 8.26 4.66
CA ILE A 197 -1.47 7.61 3.52
C ILE A 197 -0.85 6.27 3.13
N LEU A 198 0.39 6.01 3.55
CA LEU A 198 1.06 4.71 3.45
C LEU A 198 1.73 4.41 4.78
N ALA A 199 1.50 3.21 5.30
CA ALA A 199 2.07 2.73 6.55
C ALA A 199 2.67 1.34 6.38
N PHE A 200 3.76 1.09 7.10
CA PHE A 200 4.43 -0.21 7.16
C PHE A 200 4.41 -0.77 8.57
N TYR A 201 4.29 -2.08 8.66
CA TYR A 201 4.54 -2.88 9.83
C TYR A 201 5.55 -3.98 9.47
N HIS A 202 6.48 -4.24 10.39
CA HIS A 202 7.45 -5.31 10.25
C HIS A 202 7.47 -6.14 11.53
N SER A 203 7.20 -7.44 11.38
CA SER A 203 7.24 -8.38 12.51
C SER A 203 8.69 -8.66 12.90
N LYS A 204 9.01 -8.42 14.17
CA LYS A 204 10.36 -8.62 14.72
C LYS A 204 10.77 -10.09 14.78
N ASN A 205 9.81 -11.02 14.76
CA ASN A 205 10.06 -12.44 15.04
C ASN A 205 10.54 -13.17 13.78
N GLN A 206 9.70 -13.24 12.74
CA GLN A 206 10.00 -14.00 11.51
C GLN A 206 10.11 -13.13 10.26
N GLY A 207 10.10 -11.80 10.43
CA GLY A 207 10.37 -10.85 9.35
C GLY A 207 9.21 -10.60 8.38
N GLY A 208 7.99 -11.01 8.71
CA GLY A 208 6.79 -10.70 7.92
C GLY A 208 6.56 -9.20 7.82
N LYS A 209 6.00 -8.75 6.70
CA LYS A 209 5.80 -7.32 6.40
C LYS A 209 4.36 -7.06 6.00
N LEU A 210 3.78 -6.01 6.58
CA LEU A 210 2.47 -5.51 6.19
C LEU A 210 2.66 -4.09 5.67
N ALA A 211 2.10 -3.80 4.51
CA ALA A 211 1.98 -2.46 3.96
C ALA A 211 0.50 -2.14 3.74
N VAL A 212 0.09 -0.92 4.14
CA VAL A 212 -1.27 -0.43 3.93
C VAL A 212 -1.21 0.88 3.19
N LEU A 213 -1.90 0.96 2.05
CA LEU A 213 -2.02 2.16 1.23
C LEU A 213 -3.50 2.60 1.16
N GLY A 214 -3.78 3.86 1.44
CA GLY A 214 -5.15 4.37 1.42
C GLY A 214 -5.72 4.65 0.01
N SER A 215 -4.99 4.33 -1.07
CA SER A 215 -5.47 4.44 -2.45
C SER A 215 -5.06 3.23 -3.30
N CYS A 216 -6.03 2.40 -3.66
CA CYS A 216 -5.87 1.33 -4.64
C CYS A 216 -5.77 1.87 -6.07
N HIS A 217 -6.23 3.10 -6.32
CA HIS A 217 -6.12 3.75 -7.63
C HIS A 217 -4.70 4.20 -7.95
N MET A 218 -3.86 4.47 -6.93
CA MET A 218 -2.49 4.98 -7.09
C MET A 218 -1.62 4.10 -8.02
N PHE A 219 -1.82 2.78 -7.98
CA PHE A 219 -1.09 1.81 -8.83
C PHE A 219 -1.93 1.27 -10.00
N SER A 220 -3.08 1.86 -10.28
CA SER A 220 -3.88 1.48 -11.44
C SER A 220 -3.22 1.91 -12.75
N ASP A 221 -3.62 1.29 -13.85
CA ASP A 221 -3.13 1.56 -15.21
C ASP A 221 -3.21 3.05 -15.58
N GLN A 222 -4.15 3.79 -14.99
CA GLN A 222 -4.34 5.22 -15.23
C GLN A 222 -3.27 6.10 -14.56
N TYR A 223 -2.76 5.69 -13.38
CA TYR A 223 -1.93 6.55 -12.52
C TYR A 223 -0.52 6.01 -12.28
N LEU A 224 -0.26 4.73 -12.50
CA LEU A 224 1.04 4.12 -12.21
C LEU A 224 2.19 4.80 -12.98
N ASP A 225 1.94 5.17 -14.24
CA ASP A 225 2.92 5.84 -15.11
C ASP A 225 2.84 7.38 -15.02
N LYS A 226 2.09 7.93 -14.05
CA LYS A 226 1.99 9.37 -13.80
C LYS A 226 2.95 9.80 -12.70
N GLU A 227 3.57 10.96 -12.90
CA GLU A 227 4.57 11.54 -12.00
C GLU A 227 5.63 10.50 -11.61
N GLU A 228 5.81 10.23 -10.32
CA GLU A 228 6.75 9.23 -9.80
C GLU A 228 6.05 8.06 -9.10
N ASN A 229 4.76 7.78 -9.41
CA ASN A 229 4.01 6.67 -8.81
C ASN A 229 4.71 5.32 -9.01
N SER A 230 5.34 5.10 -10.17
CA SER A 230 6.09 3.87 -10.45
C SER A 230 7.35 3.68 -9.60
N LYS A 231 7.83 4.72 -8.91
CA LYS A 231 8.95 4.63 -7.96
C LYS A 231 8.48 4.34 -6.53
N ILE A 232 7.21 4.63 -6.24
CA ILE A 232 6.57 4.29 -4.96
C ILE A 232 6.12 2.82 -4.95
N MET A 233 5.66 2.31 -6.10
CA MET A 233 5.33 0.90 -6.33
C MET A 233 6.56 0.01 -6.26
#